data_AF-A0A939GAF4-F1
#
_entry.id   AF-A0A939GAF4-F1
#
_cell.length_a   1.000
_cell.length_b   1.000
_cell.length_c   1.000
_cell.angle_alpha   90.00
_cell.angle_beta   90.00
_cell.angle_gamma   90.00
#
_symmetry.space_group_name_H-M   'P 1'
#
loop_
_entity.id
_entity.type
_entity.pdbx_description
1 polymer ?
#
loop_
_entity_poly.entity_id
_entity_poly.type
_entity_poly.pdbx_seq_one_letter_code
_entity_poly.pdbx_strand_id
1 'polypeptide(L)'
;MTLSDTPPLIIPANLAVLLLFMPPDRQQRATLTSLADSLQRHLNGSLRILKIDEATHPEVTRSFDIIHTPAFVLVRRGVELWRQEGIPDEATLTALSQRLLGG
;
A
#
# COMPACT_ATOMS: atom_id res chain seq x y z
N MET A 1 6.95 -31.00 13.35
CA MET A 1 6.94 -29.96 12.30
C MET A 1 5.92 -28.91 12.71
N THR A 2 6.37 -27.81 13.30
CA THR A 2 5.51 -26.69 13.71
C THR A 2 5.27 -25.80 12.50
N LEU A 3 4.10 -25.93 11.87
CA LEU A 3 3.62 -24.96 10.89
C LEU A 3 3.39 -23.66 11.65
N SER A 4 4.16 -22.62 11.31
CA SER A 4 3.97 -21.27 11.82
C SER A 4 2.62 -20.74 11.32
N ASP A 5 1.58 -20.96 12.13
CA ASP A 5 0.24 -20.41 11.95
C ASP A 5 0.35 -18.89 12.10
N THR A 6 0.64 -18.21 11.00
CA THR A 6 0.55 -16.76 10.94
C THR A 6 -0.94 -16.47 10.82
N PRO A 7 -1.57 -15.80 11.80
CA PRO A 7 -3.01 -15.58 11.77
C PRO A 7 -3.37 -14.88 10.45
N PRO A 8 -4.38 -15.38 9.71
CA PRO A 8 -4.78 -14.76 8.47
C PRO A 8 -5.18 -13.32 8.78
N LEU A 9 -4.58 -12.38 8.06
CA LEU A 9 -4.93 -10.98 8.15
C LEU A 9 -6.36 -10.83 7.62
N ILE A 10 -7.37 -10.90 8.50
CA ILE A 10 -8.77 -10.68 8.11
C ILE A 10 -8.91 -9.19 7.81
N ILE A 11 -8.84 -8.85 6.52
CA ILE A 11 -9.17 -7.52 6.03
C ILE A 11 -10.66 -7.54 5.72
N PRO A 12 -11.50 -6.73 6.39
CA PRO A 12 -12.92 -6.67 6.05
C PRO A 12 -13.05 -6.27 4.58
N ALA A 13 -13.88 -6.99 3.82
CA ALA A 13 -13.96 -6.86 2.36
C ALA A 13 -14.30 -5.44 1.87
N ASN A 14 -14.89 -4.59 2.73
CA ASN A 14 -15.18 -3.19 2.39
C ASN A 14 -14.02 -2.23 2.56
N LEU A 15 -12.93 -2.65 3.21
CA LEU A 15 -11.79 -1.81 3.50
C LEU A 15 -10.89 -1.69 2.27
N ALA A 16 -10.52 -0.46 1.94
CA ALA A 16 -9.55 -0.23 0.91
C ALA A 16 -8.13 -0.51 1.46
N VAL A 17 -7.30 -1.15 0.65
CA VAL A 17 -5.93 -1.55 0.99
C VAL A 17 -4.97 -0.83 0.06
N LEU A 18 -4.08 -0.02 0.61
CA LEU A 18 -3.00 0.62 -0.13
C LEU A 18 -1.75 -0.22 0.00
N LEU A 19 -1.35 -0.87 -1.08
CA LEU A 19 -0.07 -1.57 -1.20
C LEU A 19 1.01 -0.53 -1.51
N LEU A 20 2.02 -0.45 -0.67
CA LEU A 20 3.16 0.42 -0.83
C LEU A 20 4.41 -0.42 -1.07
N PHE A 21 4.83 -0.48 -2.33
CA PHE A 21 6.06 -1.15 -2.74
C PHE A 21 7.25 -0.27 -2.38
N MET A 22 8.07 -0.76 -1.46
CA MET A 22 9.15 0.01 -0.87
C MET A 22 10.41 -0.03 -1.74
N PRO A 23 11.11 1.10 -1.89
CA PRO A 23 12.41 1.11 -2.55
C PRO A 23 13.48 0.47 -1.65
N PRO A 24 14.62 0.05 -2.22
CA PRO A 24 15.75 -0.47 -1.44
C PRO A 24 16.46 0.62 -0.64
N ASP A 25 16.33 1.89 -1.02
CA ASP A 25 17.00 3.01 -0.36
C ASP A 25 16.46 3.28 1.06
N ARG A 26 17.35 3.34 2.06
CA ARG A 26 16.94 3.49 3.46
C ARG A 26 16.37 4.85 3.80
N GLN A 27 16.87 5.94 3.22
CA GLN A 27 16.37 7.28 3.52
C GLN A 27 14.96 7.45 2.97
N GLN A 28 14.74 7.01 1.74
CA GLN A 28 13.44 7.05 1.09
C GLN A 28 12.41 6.18 1.81
N ARG A 29 12.80 5.01 2.32
CA ARG A 29 11.93 4.15 3.15
C ARG A 29 11.44 4.81 4.43
N ALA A 30 12.30 5.59 5.09
CA ALA A 30 11.93 6.32 6.31
C ALA A 30 10.87 7.38 5.98
N THR A 31 11.09 8.18 4.94
CA THR A 31 10.12 9.18 4.47
C THR A 31 8.78 8.56 4.08
N LEU A 32 8.82 7.46 3.31
CA LEU A 32 7.61 6.73 2.90
C LEU A 32 6.86 6.12 4.09
N THR A 33 7.60 5.66 5.11
CA THR A 33 7.00 5.16 6.35
C THR A 33 6.28 6.25 7.12
N SER A 34 6.87 7.44 7.26
CA SER A 34 6.23 8.59 7.89
C SER A 34 5.00 9.06 7.11
N LEU A 35 5.07 9.07 5.78
CA LEU A 35 3.94 9.41 4.90
C LEU A 35 2.80 8.40 5.06
N ALA A 36 3.11 7.10 5.05
CA ALA A 36 2.12 6.04 5.27
C ALA A 36 1.44 6.18 6.64
N ASP A 37 2.21 6.42 7.71
CA ASP A 37 1.65 6.59 9.05
C ASP A 37 0.73 7.82 9.14
N SER A 38 1.11 8.93 8.49
CA SER A 38 0.27 10.12 8.39
C SER A 38 -1.03 9.86 7.65
N LEU A 39 -0.98 9.17 6.49
CA LEU A 39 -2.16 8.79 5.71
C LEU A 39 -3.09 7.86 6.48
N GLN A 40 -2.53 6.86 7.15
CA GLN A 40 -3.33 5.92 7.95
C GLN A 40 -4.06 6.62 9.10
N ARG A 41 -3.40 7.59 9.75
CA ARG A 41 -4.02 8.44 10.77
C ARG A 41 -5.11 9.35 10.20
N HIS A 42 -4.86 9.98 9.05
CA HIS A 42 -5.82 10.90 8.42
C HIS A 42 -7.11 10.18 7.96
N LEU A 43 -6.97 8.97 7.43
CA LEU A 43 -8.08 8.19 6.88
C LEU A 43 -8.81 7.31 7.91
N ASN A 44 -8.38 7.40 9.18
CA ASN A 44 -9.05 6.91 10.39
C ASN A 44 -9.77 5.55 10.24
N GLY A 45 -9.05 4.54 9.74
CA GLY A 45 -9.57 3.18 9.62
C GLY A 45 -10.39 2.88 8.35
N SER A 46 -10.52 3.83 7.41
CA SER A 46 -11.11 3.59 6.08
C SER A 46 -10.11 2.99 5.08
N LEU A 47 -8.82 3.09 5.38
CA LEU A 47 -7.72 2.58 4.58
C LEU A 47 -6.75 1.77 5.44
N ARG A 48 -6.35 0.59 4.96
CA ARG A 48 -5.22 -0.16 5.50
C ARG A 48 -4.03 -0.04 4.58
N ILE A 49 -2.87 0.32 5.11
CA ILE A 49 -1.64 0.42 4.33
C ILE A 49 -0.80 -0.83 4.59
N LEU A 50 -0.40 -1.53 3.53
CA LEU A 50 0.51 -2.67 3.58
C LEU A 50 1.80 -2.31 2.85
N LYS A 51 2.92 -2.45 3.54
CA LYS A 51 4.24 -2.18 2.99
C LYS A 51 4.77 -3.47 2.40
N ILE A 52 4.97 -3.50 1.09
CA ILE A 52 5.50 -4.65 0.36
C ILE A 52 6.98 -4.38 0.09
N ASP A 53 7.80 -5.33 0.47
CA ASP A 53 9.24 -5.29 0.25
C ASP A 53 9.62 -6.42 -0.70
N GLU A 54 10.20 -6.08 -1.85
CA GLU A 54 10.52 -7.04 -2.91
C GLU A 54 11.45 -8.15 -2.41
N ALA A 55 12.38 -7.86 -1.49
CA ALA A 55 13.29 -8.86 -0.95
C ALA A 55 12.57 -9.91 -0.08
N THR A 56 11.40 -9.56 0.47
CA THR A 56 10.60 -10.47 1.32
C THR A 56 9.43 -11.11 0.58
N HIS A 57 8.82 -10.39 -0.38
CA HIS A 57 7.63 -10.82 -1.11
C HIS A 57 7.77 -10.54 -2.62
N PRO A 58 8.71 -11.21 -3.32
CA PRO A 58 8.95 -10.96 -4.74
C PRO A 58 7.77 -11.40 -5.62
N GLU A 59 6.99 -12.39 -5.19
CA GLU A 59 5.80 -12.87 -5.90
C GLU A 59 4.69 -11.81 -6.00
N VAL A 60 4.51 -11.01 -4.94
CA VAL A 60 3.52 -9.93 -4.93
C VAL A 60 3.97 -8.82 -5.88
N THR A 61 5.24 -8.42 -5.80
CA THR A 61 5.82 -7.39 -6.68
C THR A 61 5.69 -7.74 -8.15
N ARG A 62 5.94 -9.01 -8.52
CA ARG A 62 5.73 -9.51 -9.88
C ARG A 62 4.26 -9.59 -10.28
N SER A 63 3.38 -9.99 -9.38
CA SER A 63 1.94 -10.11 -9.67
C SER A 63 1.29 -8.76 -9.97
N PHE A 64 1.82 -7.68 -9.40
CA PHE A 64 1.36 -6.32 -9.66
C PHE A 64 2.13 -5.63 -10.81
N ASP A 65 3.06 -6.32 -11.47
CA ASP A 65 3.91 -5.80 -12.55
C ASP A 65 4.63 -4.49 -12.14
N ILE A 66 5.17 -4.47 -10.91
CA ILE A 66 5.87 -3.30 -10.38
C ILE A 66 7.29 -3.28 -10.93
N ILE A 67 7.56 -2.30 -11.80
CA ILE A 67 8.88 -2.12 -12.43
C ILE A 67 9.70 -1.07 -11.67
N HIS A 68 9.02 -0.04 -11.14
CA HIS A 68 9.66 1.06 -10.44
C HIS A 68 9.18 1.17 -8.99
N THR A 69 10.13 1.37 -8.08
CA THR A 69 9.85 1.66 -6.67
C THR A 69 10.25 3.10 -6.32
N PRO A 70 9.51 3.78 -5.44
CA PRO A 70 8.29 3.33 -4.77
C PRO A 70 7.09 3.25 -5.71
N ALA A 71 6.16 2.35 -5.42
CA ALA A 71 4.86 2.32 -6.09
C ALA A 71 3.73 2.16 -5.08
N PHE A 72 2.60 2.78 -5.38
CA PHE A 72 1.41 2.84 -4.56
C PHE A 72 0.26 2.26 -5.34
N VAL A 73 -0.36 1.19 -4.84
CA VAL A 73 -1.48 0.53 -5.50
C VAL A 73 -2.64 0.43 -4.53
N LEU A 74 -3.75 1.08 -4.86
CA LEU A 74 -4.97 0.97 -4.09
C LEU A 74 -5.81 -0.19 -4.60
N VAL A 75 -6.12 -1.11 -3.69
CA VAL A 75 -6.94 -2.29 -3.97
C VAL A 75 -8.15 -2.28 -3.06
N ARG A 76 -9.35 -2.54 -3.60
CA ARG A 76 -10.56 -2.74 -2.80
C ARG A 76 -11.29 -3.98 -3.34
N ARG A 77 -11.64 -4.92 -2.46
CA ARG A 77 -12.27 -6.20 -2.85
C ARG A 77 -11.49 -6.98 -3.94
N GLY A 78 -10.16 -6.90 -3.91
CA GLY A 78 -9.29 -7.56 -4.90
C GLY A 78 -9.20 -6.86 -6.26
N VAL A 79 -9.81 -5.69 -6.44
CA VAL A 79 -9.72 -4.90 -7.67
C VAL A 79 -8.78 -3.72 -7.45
N GLU A 80 -7.83 -3.53 -8.36
CA GLU A 80 -6.99 -2.33 -8.42
C GLU A 80 -7.85 -1.13 -8.83
N LEU A 81 -8.00 -0.16 -7.92
CA LEU A 81 -8.77 1.07 -8.14
C LEU A 81 -7.89 2.23 -8.61
N TRP A 82 -6.62 2.19 -8.25
CA TRP A 82 -5.67 3.27 -8.50
C TRP A 82 -4.22 2.79 -8.34
N ARG A 83 -3.32 3.37 -9.12
CA ARG A 83 -1.88 3.09 -9.10
C ARG A 83 -1.11 4.38 -9.33
N GLN A 84 0.00 4.54 -8.60
CA GLN A 84 1.00 5.57 -8.82
C GLN A 84 2.40 4.97 -8.67
N GLU A 85 3.24 5.22 -9.66
CA GLU A 85 4.66 4.92 -9.59
C GLU A 85 5.44 6.20 -9.24
N GLY A 86 6.46 6.06 -8.39
CA GLY A 86 7.22 7.18 -7.85
C GLY A 86 6.65 7.75 -6.55
N ILE A 87 7.28 8.82 -6.06
CA ILE A 87 6.86 9.55 -4.85
C ILE A 87 5.58 10.33 -5.20
N PRO A 88 4.47 10.14 -4.46
CA PRO A 88 3.23 10.87 -4.71
C PRO A 88 3.40 12.33 -4.28
N ASP A 89 2.97 13.24 -5.14
CA ASP A 89 2.78 14.65 -4.81
C ASP A 89 1.44 14.89 -4.07
N GLU A 90 1.23 16.11 -3.60
CA GLU A 90 0.03 16.49 -2.84
C GLU A 90 -1.28 16.34 -3.64
N ALA A 91 -1.26 16.64 -4.95
CA ALA A 91 -2.44 16.48 -5.79
C ALA A 91 -2.80 14.99 -5.94
N THR A 92 -1.77 14.14 -6.03
CA THR A 92 -1.91 12.69 -6.06
C THR A 92 -2.53 12.14 -4.75
N LEU A 93 -2.11 12.62 -3.59
CA LEU A 93 -2.72 12.26 -2.30
C LEU A 93 -4.17 12.74 -2.16
N THR A 94 -4.48 13.89 -2.76
CA THR A 94 -5.85 14.41 -2.81
C THR A 94 -6.74 13.51 -3.66
N ALA A 95 -6.27 13.10 -4.83
CA ALA A 95 -6.99 12.16 -5.69
C ALA A 95 -7.24 10.80 -5.01
N LEU A 96 -6.25 10.29 -4.27
CA LEU A 96 -6.39 9.08 -3.46
C LEU A 96 -7.53 9.21 -2.44
N SER A 97 -7.56 10.33 -1.70
CA SER A 97 -8.60 10.59 -0.70
C SER A 97 -10.00 10.65 -1.31
N GLN A 98 -10.15 11.29 -2.48
CA GLN A 98 -11.41 11.34 -3.22
C GLN A 98 -11.88 9.94 -3.65
N ARG A 99 -10.97 9.07 -4.08
CA ARG A 99 -11.31 7.68 -4.46
C ARG A 99 -11.74 6.82 -3.27
N LEU A 100 -11.27 7.15 -2.07
CA LEU A 100 -11.64 6.45 -0.83
C LEU A 100 -12.99 6.90 -0.28
N LEU A 101 -13.31 8.19 -0.43
CA LEU A 101 -14.55 8.80 0.08
C LEU A 101 -15.69 8.80 -0.94
N GLY A 102 -15.39 8.70 -2.23
CA GLY A 102 -16.34 8.82 -3.33
C GLY A 102 -16.92 7.50 -3.85
N GLY A 103 -17.09 6.48 -2.99
CA GLY A 103 -17.61 5.17 -3.38
C GLY A 103 -18.62 4.60 -2.40
#